data_AF-A0A819NYJ2-F1
#
_entry.id   AF-A0A819NYJ2-F1
#
_cell.length_a   1.000
_cell.length_b   1.000
_cell.length_c   1.000
_cell.angle_alpha   90.00
_cell.angle_beta   90.00
_cell.angle_gamma   90.00
#
_symmetry.space_group_name_H-M   'P 1'
#
loop_
_entity.id
_entity.type
_entity.pdbx_description
1 polymer ?
#
loop_
_entity_poly.entity_id
_entity_poly.type
_entity_poly.pdbx_seq_one_letter_code
_entity_poly.pdbx_strand_id
1 'polypeptide(L)'
;MRQTISSSLFHGASFSINGRHSMEMIKSIPGTIAVYPVYSVPGPKPLTKYIQFKSRENNPTAPVIAHDLTGVDKIHEQLKNFGNGVRVAVIDTGVDYNHPALGGCFGPGCKVAFGYGQL
;
A
#
# COMPACT_ATOMS: atom_id res chain seq x y z
N MET A 1 3.17 10.10 -22.67
CA MET A 1 4.26 9.47 -21.87
C MET A 1 4.10 7.95 -22.00
N ARG A 2 5.19 7.18 -22.10
CA ARG A 2 5.16 5.71 -22.12
C ARG A 2 5.90 5.19 -20.88
N GLN A 3 5.28 4.26 -20.16
CA GLN A 3 5.89 3.47 -19.11
C GLN A 3 5.92 2.01 -19.54
N THR A 4 7.03 1.32 -19.32
CA THR A 4 7.16 -0.11 -19.63
C THR A 4 7.46 -0.85 -18.34
N ILE A 5 6.78 -1.96 -18.12
CA ILE A 5 6.95 -2.84 -16.97
C ILE A 5 7.41 -4.19 -17.52
N SER A 6 8.57 -4.64 -17.07
CA SER A 6 9.14 -5.92 -17.47
C SER A 6 9.62 -6.65 -16.23
N SER A 7 9.01 -7.77 -15.93
CA SER A 7 9.33 -8.62 -14.79
C SER A 7 8.96 -10.07 -15.09
N SER A 8 9.46 -11.02 -14.31
CA SER A 8 9.06 -12.42 -14.44
C SER A 8 7.54 -12.65 -14.28
N LEU A 9 6.83 -11.74 -13.59
CA LEU A 9 5.40 -11.84 -13.33
C LEU A 9 4.53 -11.12 -14.38
N PHE A 10 5.06 -10.05 -14.98
CA PHE A 10 4.30 -9.19 -15.88
C PHE A 10 5.19 -8.48 -16.89
N HIS A 11 4.78 -8.54 -18.16
CA HIS A 11 5.35 -7.79 -19.27
C HIS A 11 4.26 -6.95 -19.91
N GLY A 12 4.41 -5.63 -19.87
CA GLY A 12 3.42 -4.72 -20.42
C GLY A 12 3.94 -3.31 -20.58
N ALA A 13 3.15 -2.50 -21.27
CA ALA A 13 3.41 -1.08 -21.43
C ALA A 13 2.12 -0.28 -21.25
N SER A 14 2.25 0.88 -20.63
CA SER A 14 1.21 1.91 -20.55
C SER A 14 1.65 3.10 -21.38
N PHE A 15 0.79 3.60 -22.26
CA PHE A 15 1.11 4.73 -23.12
C PHE A 15 -0.15 5.52 -23.44
N SER A 16 0.04 6.82 -23.68
CA SER A 16 -1.01 7.70 -24.19
C SER A 16 -1.02 7.67 -25.71
N ILE A 17 -2.22 7.71 -26.29
CA ILE A 17 -2.43 7.76 -27.73
C ILE A 17 -3.01 9.14 -28.06
N ASN A 18 -2.43 9.84 -29.03
CA ASN A 18 -2.87 11.17 -29.46
C ASN A 18 -3.46 11.09 -30.87
N GLY A 19 -4.59 11.75 -31.14
CA GLY A 19 -5.25 11.71 -32.45
C GLY A 19 -6.24 10.56 -32.60
N ARG A 20 -6.69 10.30 -33.83
CA ARG A 20 -7.66 9.23 -34.12
C ARG A 20 -6.95 7.92 -34.41
N HIS A 21 -7.18 6.91 -33.58
CA HIS A 21 -6.66 5.55 -33.75
C HIS A 21 -7.77 4.52 -33.50
N SER A 22 -7.72 3.38 -34.19
CA SER A 22 -8.64 2.26 -33.91
C SER A 22 -8.05 1.33 -32.85
N MET A 23 -8.91 0.77 -32.00
CA MET A 23 -8.51 -0.26 -31.03
C MET A 23 -7.96 -1.53 -31.71
N GLU A 24 -8.37 -1.79 -32.95
CA GLU A 24 -7.92 -2.93 -33.76
C GLU A 24 -6.43 -2.82 -34.10
N MET A 25 -5.95 -1.61 -34.44
CA MET A 25 -4.54 -1.36 -34.70
C MET A 25 -3.69 -1.68 -33.47
N ILE A 26 -4.14 -1.27 -32.28
CA ILE A 26 -3.38 -1.50 -31.04
C ILE A 26 -3.36 -3.00 -30.70
N LYS A 27 -4.49 -3.69 -30.88
CA LYS A 27 -4.58 -5.14 -30.68
C LYS A 27 -3.73 -5.94 -31.66
N SER A 28 -3.46 -5.38 -32.85
CA SER A 28 -2.62 -6.04 -33.87
C SER A 28 -1.11 -5.94 -33.62
N ILE A 29 -0.65 -5.21 -32.60
CA ILE A 29 0.79 -5.13 -32.27
C ILE A 29 1.30 -6.54 -31.95
N PRO A 30 2.34 -7.05 -32.64
CA PRO A 30 2.87 -8.39 -32.41
C PRO A 30 3.20 -8.64 -30.94
N GLY A 31 2.79 -9.79 -30.42
CA GLY A 31 2.97 -10.16 -29.01
C GLY A 31 1.96 -9.53 -28.05
N THR A 32 0.98 -8.75 -28.53
CA THR A 32 -0.11 -8.23 -27.70
C THR A 32 -1.09 -9.33 -27.35
N ILE A 33 -1.15 -9.67 -26.07
CA ILE A 33 -2.12 -10.63 -25.54
C ILE A 33 -3.43 -9.92 -25.17
N ALA A 34 -3.35 -8.70 -24.65
CA ALA A 34 -4.51 -7.93 -24.23
C ALA A 34 -4.22 -6.42 -24.21
N VAL A 35 -5.29 -5.62 -24.35
CA VAL A 35 -5.26 -4.16 -24.27
C VAL A 35 -6.43 -3.71 -23.42
N TYR A 36 -6.14 -2.90 -22.40
CA TYR A 36 -7.14 -2.34 -21.49
C TYR A 36 -6.94 -0.82 -21.34
N PRO A 37 -8.02 -0.03 -21.31
CA PRO A 37 -7.93 1.38 -20.94
C PRO A 37 -7.49 1.53 -19.48
N VAL A 38 -6.69 2.56 -19.22
CA VAL A 38 -6.30 2.94 -17.86
C VAL A 38 -7.37 3.87 -17.29
N TYR A 39 -7.95 3.49 -16.16
CA TYR A 39 -8.91 4.32 -15.43
C TYR A 39 -8.27 4.84 -14.15
N SER A 40 -8.51 6.12 -13.84
CA SER A 40 -8.20 6.67 -12.52
C SER A 40 -9.38 6.41 -11.59
N VAL A 41 -9.13 5.67 -10.52
CA VAL A 41 -10.09 5.50 -9.43
C VAL A 41 -9.70 6.46 -8.31
N PRO A 42 -10.52 7.48 -7.99
CA PRO A 42 -10.21 8.40 -6.91
C PRO A 42 -10.26 7.65 -5.57
N GLY A 43 -9.28 7.91 -4.71
CA GLY A 43 -9.29 7.39 -3.34
C GLY A 43 -10.48 7.92 -2.53
N PRO A 44 -10.88 7.22 -1.44
CA PRO A 44 -11.88 7.73 -0.53
C PRO A 44 -11.45 9.09 0.04
N LYS A 45 -12.37 10.05 0.08
CA LYS A 45 -12.09 11.36 0.68
C LYS A 45 -11.90 11.18 2.19
N PRO A 46 -10.79 11.66 2.79
CA PRO A 46 -10.61 11.59 4.23
C PRO A 46 -11.76 12.27 4.96
N LEU A 47 -12.28 11.63 5.99
CA LEU A 47 -13.20 12.27 6.91
C LEU A 47 -12.40 13.26 7.77
N THR A 48 -12.66 14.56 7.62
CA THR A 48 -12.03 15.61 8.43
C THR A 48 -12.57 15.70 9.85
N LYS A 49 -13.67 15.01 10.15
CA LYS A 49 -14.14 14.81 11.53
C LYS A 49 -13.38 13.65 12.15
N TYR A 50 -12.23 13.95 12.74
CA TYR A 50 -11.66 13.09 13.77
C TYR A 50 -12.72 12.95 14.86
N ILE A 51 -13.28 11.75 15.01
CA ILE A 51 -13.98 11.43 16.25
C ILE A 51 -12.89 11.48 17.32
N GLN A 52 -12.87 12.59 18.06
CA GLN A 52 -12.12 12.72 19.30
C GLN A 52 -12.76 11.72 20.27
N PHE A 53 -12.32 10.46 20.20
CA PHE A 53 -12.54 9.54 21.29
C PHE A 53 -11.82 10.17 22.48
N LYS A 54 -12.59 10.75 23.42
CA LYS A 54 -12.02 11.28 24.65
C LYS A 54 -11.19 10.16 25.26
N SER A 55 -9.87 10.32 25.24
CA SER A 55 -8.97 9.45 25.95
C SER A 55 -9.47 9.36 27.38
N ARG A 56 -9.56 8.16 27.95
CA ARG A 56 -9.53 8.04 29.41
C ARG A 56 -8.32 8.86 29.88
N GLU A 57 -8.56 9.74 30.84
CA GLU A 57 -7.61 10.75 31.32
C GLU A 57 -6.18 10.19 31.41
N ASN A 58 -5.24 10.93 30.80
CA ASN A 58 -3.78 10.74 30.86
C ASN A 58 -3.11 9.60 30.06
N ASN A 59 -3.70 9.08 28.98
CA ASN A 59 -2.95 8.23 28.03
C ASN A 59 -3.21 8.63 26.57
N PRO A 60 -2.22 9.20 25.85
CA PRO A 60 -2.38 9.73 24.49
C PRO A 60 -2.36 8.62 23.43
N THR A 61 -3.13 7.56 23.64
CA THR A 61 -3.11 6.36 22.80
C THR A 61 -4.45 6.10 22.13
N ALA A 62 -4.65 6.74 20.98
CA ALA A 62 -5.57 6.30 19.95
C ALA A 62 -5.33 4.89 19.32
N PRO A 63 -4.29 4.08 19.63
CA PRO A 63 -4.18 2.69 19.13
C PRO A 63 -5.04 1.66 19.88
N VAL A 64 -5.59 1.97 21.06
CA VAL A 64 -6.26 0.97 21.91
C VAL A 64 -7.56 0.48 21.28
N ILE A 65 -8.32 1.38 20.64
CA ILE A 65 -9.63 1.04 20.07
C ILE A 65 -9.52 0.02 18.93
N ALA A 66 -8.50 0.13 18.06
CA ALA A 66 -8.38 -0.79 16.93
C ALA A 66 -8.05 -2.22 17.37
N HIS A 67 -7.14 -2.39 18.33
CA HIS A 67 -6.80 -3.71 18.85
C HIS A 67 -7.96 -4.34 19.63
N ASP A 68 -8.67 -3.55 20.45
CA ASP A 68 -9.84 -4.02 21.19
C ASP A 68 -10.98 -4.45 20.24
N LEU A 69 -11.25 -3.65 19.20
CA LEU A 69 -12.31 -3.95 18.22
C LEU A 69 -11.99 -5.18 17.35
N THR A 70 -10.71 -5.43 17.10
CA THR A 70 -10.27 -6.55 16.26
C THR A 70 -9.87 -7.80 17.05
N GLY A 71 -9.80 -7.71 18.39
CA GLY A 71 -9.39 -8.80 19.28
C GLY A 71 -7.89 -9.12 19.23
N VAL A 72 -7.06 -8.21 18.70
CA VAL A 72 -5.60 -8.38 18.61
C VAL A 72 -4.96 -8.44 20.00
N ASP A 73 -5.54 -7.72 20.96
CA ASP A 73 -5.18 -7.76 22.38
C ASP A 73 -5.20 -9.19 22.92
N LYS A 74 -6.28 -9.94 22.64
CA LYS A 74 -6.45 -11.32 23.10
C LYS A 74 -5.44 -12.26 22.47
N ILE A 75 -5.14 -12.10 21.19
CA ILE A 75 -4.13 -12.92 20.49
C ILE A 75 -2.75 -12.70 21.11
N HIS A 76 -2.37 -11.44 21.34
CA HIS A 76 -1.10 -11.10 21.98
C HIS A 76 -1.03 -11.62 23.41
N GLU A 77 -2.11 -11.49 24.19
CA GLU A 77 -2.14 -11.92 25.59
C GLU A 77 -2.17 -13.43 25.75
N GLN A 78 -3.10 -14.10 25.07
CA GLN A 78 -3.42 -15.52 25.28
C GLN A 78 -2.52 -16.45 24.47
N LEU A 79 -2.18 -16.06 23.23
CA LEU A 79 -1.43 -16.92 22.31
C LEU A 79 0.05 -16.50 22.17
N LYS A 80 0.44 -15.34 22.72
CA LYS A 80 1.78 -14.76 22.57
C LYS A 80 2.26 -14.71 21.12
N ASN A 81 1.32 -14.53 20.20
CA ASN A 81 1.59 -14.49 18.76
C ASN A 81 1.58 -13.04 18.28
N PHE A 82 2.72 -12.59 17.76
CA PHE A 82 2.92 -11.22 17.26
C PHE A 82 3.16 -11.16 15.74
N GLY A 83 2.86 -12.25 15.03
CA GLY A 83 3.07 -12.34 13.57
C GLY A 83 4.51 -12.65 13.16
N ASN A 84 5.30 -13.29 14.04
CA ASN A 84 6.66 -13.71 13.71
C ASN A 84 6.70 -14.55 12.41
N GLY A 85 7.59 -14.18 11.48
CA GLY A 85 7.73 -14.85 10.19
C GLY A 85 6.76 -14.35 9.10
N VAL A 86 5.81 -13.47 9.43
CA VAL A 86 4.89 -12.86 8.46
C VAL A 86 5.46 -11.52 7.99
N ARG A 87 5.35 -11.26 6.69
CA ARG A 87 5.67 -9.96 6.08
C ARG A 87 4.43 -9.38 5.41
N VAL A 88 4.18 -8.10 5.64
CA VAL A 88 3.07 -7.36 5.04
C VAL A 88 3.64 -6.30 4.10
N ALA A 89 3.22 -6.31 2.84
CA ALA A 89 3.55 -5.28 1.87
C ALA A 89 2.39 -4.28 1.77
N VAL A 90 2.70 -2.99 1.87
CA VAL A 90 1.72 -1.89 1.74
C VAL A 90 2.05 -1.10 0.47
N ILE A 91 1.08 -1.00 -0.44
CA ILE A 91 1.21 -0.22 -1.67
C ILE A 91 0.46 1.10 -1.45
N ASP A 92 1.21 2.15 -1.11
CA ASP A 92 0.69 3.49 -0.84
C ASP A 92 1.72 4.53 -1.33
N THR A 93 1.53 5.78 -0.93
CA THR A 93 2.38 6.94 -1.20
C THR A 93 3.79 6.85 -0.60
N GLY A 94 4.00 6.02 0.42
CA GLY A 94 5.28 5.86 1.10
C GLY A 94 5.09 5.63 2.61
N VAL A 95 6.20 5.62 3.34
CA VAL A 95 6.20 5.48 4.81
C VAL A 95 7.37 6.24 5.40
N ASP A 96 7.13 6.95 6.51
CA ASP A 96 8.21 7.52 7.33
C ASP A 96 8.78 6.44 8.26
N TYR A 97 9.80 5.73 7.78
CA TYR A 97 10.47 4.68 8.56
C TYR A 97 11.29 5.22 9.74
N ASN A 98 11.53 6.54 9.83
CA ASN A 98 12.20 7.15 10.99
C ASN A 98 11.24 7.38 12.17
N HIS A 99 9.93 7.18 11.97
CA HIS A 99 8.95 7.34 13.03
C HIS A 99 9.18 6.32 14.17
N PRO A 100 9.25 6.74 15.46
CA PRO A 100 9.55 5.84 16.58
C PRO A 100 8.60 4.64 16.72
N ALA A 101 7.30 4.83 16.44
CA ALA A 101 6.32 3.72 16.46
C ALA A 101 6.64 2.62 15.42
N LEU A 102 7.30 2.99 14.32
CA LEU A 102 7.75 2.09 13.26
C LEU A 102 9.19 1.60 13.48
N GLY A 103 9.79 1.87 14.64
CA GLY A 103 11.11 1.40 15.01
C GLY A 103 12.26 2.34 14.63
N GLY A 104 11.98 3.41 13.87
CA GLY A 104 12.96 4.48 13.61
C GLY A 104 14.12 4.10 12.70
N CYS A 105 13.98 3.06 11.86
CA CYS A 105 15.03 2.64 10.93
C CYS A 105 14.47 1.90 9.70
N PHE A 106 15.30 1.76 8.67
CA PHE A 106 15.00 1.07 7.41
C PHE A 106 16.03 -0.02 7.10
N GLY A 107 15.56 -1.16 6.60
CA GLY A 107 16.41 -2.25 6.11
C GLY A 107 16.44 -3.50 7.02
N PRO A 108 17.38 -4.42 6.80
CA PRO A 108 17.46 -5.67 7.56
C PRO A 108 17.49 -5.45 9.08
N GLY A 109 16.58 -6.10 9.80
CA GLY A 109 16.44 -5.95 11.26
C GLY A 109 15.49 -4.83 11.72
N CYS A 110 15.03 -3.97 10.82
CA CYS A 110 14.02 -2.93 11.11
C CYS A 110 12.60 -3.45 10.88
N LYS A 111 11.58 -2.79 11.48
CA LYS A 111 10.17 -3.13 11.19
C LYS A 111 9.83 -2.86 9.72
N VAL A 112 10.34 -1.77 9.15
CA VAL A 112 10.28 -1.48 7.71
C VAL A 112 11.55 -2.02 7.05
N ALA A 113 11.49 -3.28 6.61
CA ALA A 113 12.67 -3.99 6.14
C ALA A 113 12.98 -3.81 4.63
N PHE A 114 11.98 -3.46 3.84
CA PHE A 114 12.08 -3.34 2.38
C PHE A 114 11.19 -2.21 1.85
N GLY A 115 11.53 -1.67 0.69
CA GLY A 115 10.76 -0.65 0.00
C GLY A 115 11.16 -0.58 -1.48
N TYR A 116 10.29 -0.01 -2.31
CA TYR A 116 10.56 0.19 -3.73
C TYR A 116 10.07 1.59 -4.13
N GLY A 117 10.94 2.40 -4.73
CA GLY A 117 10.70 3.82 -5.01
C GLY A 117 11.94 4.67 -4.75
N GLN A 118 11.87 5.98 -4.98
CA GLN A 118 12.93 6.90 -4.58
C GLN A 118 13.00 6.98 -3.05
N LEU A 119 14.17 6.66 -2.50
CA LEU A 119 14.62 7.10 -1.18
C LEU A 119 14.93 8.61 -1.22
#